data_AF-A0A7S3U703-F1
#
_entry.id   AF-A0A7S3U703-F1
#
_cell.length_a   1.000
_cell.length_b   1.000
_cell.length_c   1.000
_cell.angle_alpha   90.00
_cell.angle_beta   90.00
_cell.angle_gamma   90.00
#
_symmetry.space_group_name_H-M   'P 1'
#
loop_
_entity.id
_entity.type
_entity.pdbx_description
1 polymer ?
#
loop_
_entity_poly.entity_id
_entity_poly.type
_entity_poly.pdbx_seq_one_letter_code
_entity_poly.pdbx_strand_id
1 'polypeptide(L)'
;HDDILDEADVRRGEATAHTLIGEKAATLVGDYLFATASVLVAELGSLPVVVLISKVVADFGRGELAQSAVRFEAVDYSLEDYLAKSFYKTASLLAAACHAAAVLSGVGASSQEAK
;
A
#
# COMPACT_ATOMS: atom_id res chain seq x y z
N HIS A 1 -7.00 4.03 -7.08
CA HIS A 1 -6.43 2.96 -7.91
C HIS A 1 -7.13 1.63 -7.67
N ASP A 2 -7.16 1.12 -6.44
CA ASP A 2 -7.81 -0.17 -6.10
C ASP A 2 -9.26 -0.29 -6.60
N ASP A 3 -10.13 0.71 -6.33
CA ASP A 3 -11.52 0.72 -6.87
C ASP A 3 -11.61 0.63 -8.39
N ILE A 4 -10.60 1.11 -9.12
CA ILE A 4 -10.56 1.03 -10.59
C ILE A 4 -10.15 -0.37 -11.02
N LEU A 5 -9.14 -0.96 -10.34
CA LEU A 5 -8.67 -2.31 -10.64
C LEU A 5 -9.73 -3.38 -10.35
N ASP A 6 -10.51 -3.17 -9.30
CA ASP A 6 -11.57 -4.08 -8.87
C ASP A 6 -12.93 -3.75 -9.51
N GLU A 7 -13.03 -2.70 -10.35
CA GLU A 7 -14.28 -2.24 -10.98
C GLU A 7 -15.41 -2.00 -9.96
N ALA A 8 -15.07 -1.39 -8.82
CA ALA A 8 -16.00 -1.22 -7.71
C ALA A 8 -16.86 0.05 -7.84
N ASP A 9 -18.18 -0.10 -7.94
CA ASP A 9 -19.10 1.05 -8.07
C ASP A 9 -19.25 1.87 -6.77
N VAL A 10 -19.09 1.23 -5.61
CA VAL A 10 -19.40 1.81 -4.29
C VAL A 10 -18.26 1.53 -3.30
N ARG A 11 -17.86 2.55 -2.53
CA ARG A 11 -16.95 2.43 -1.39
C ARG A 11 -17.54 3.14 -0.18
N ARG A 12 -17.70 2.41 0.93
CA ARG A 12 -18.29 2.91 2.20
C ARG A 12 -19.70 3.51 2.05
N GLY A 13 -20.52 2.96 1.13
CA GLY A 13 -21.89 3.41 0.89
C GLY A 13 -22.03 4.55 -0.12
N GLU A 14 -20.92 5.14 -0.56
CA GLU A 14 -20.90 6.23 -1.54
C GLU A 14 -20.32 5.77 -2.88
N ALA A 15 -20.71 6.44 -3.96
CA ALA A 15 -20.16 6.18 -5.29
C ALA A 15 -18.64 6.40 -5.31
N THR A 16 -17.90 5.50 -5.98
CA THR A 16 -16.44 5.59 -6.07
C THR A 16 -15.98 6.75 -6.94
N ALA A 17 -14.74 7.21 -6.74
CA ALA A 17 -14.20 8.33 -7.50
C ALA A 17 -14.26 8.08 -9.03
N HIS A 18 -13.97 6.86 -9.49
CA HIS A 18 -13.95 6.59 -10.92
C HIS A 18 -15.34 6.56 -11.56
N THR A 19 -16.40 6.22 -10.82
CA THR A 19 -17.77 6.32 -11.32
C THR A 19 -18.25 7.77 -11.40
N LEU A 20 -17.75 8.64 -10.51
CA LEU A 20 -18.11 10.06 -10.48
C LEU A 20 -17.35 10.93 -11.48
N ILE A 21 -16.03 10.72 -11.61
CA ILE A 21 -15.15 11.59 -12.41
C ILE A 21 -14.44 10.87 -13.56
N GLY A 22 -14.71 9.57 -13.74
CA GLY A 22 -14.07 8.73 -14.75
C GLY A 22 -12.72 8.15 -14.29
N GLU A 23 -12.38 6.98 -14.83
CA GLU A 23 -11.15 6.23 -14.48
C GLU A 23 -9.87 7.04 -14.66
N LYS A 24 -9.74 7.77 -15.79
CA LYS A 24 -8.54 8.56 -16.08
C LYS A 24 -8.32 9.67 -15.05
N ALA A 25 -9.37 10.44 -14.74
CA ALA A 25 -9.27 11.51 -13.75
C ALA A 25 -9.03 10.94 -12.34
N ALA A 26 -9.74 9.88 -11.96
CA ALA A 26 -9.55 9.22 -10.67
C ALA A 26 -8.13 8.62 -10.51
N THR A 27 -7.54 8.10 -11.59
CA THR A 27 -6.14 7.63 -11.60
C THR A 27 -5.16 8.78 -11.36
N LEU A 28 -5.31 9.89 -12.09
CA LEU A 28 -4.46 11.08 -11.92
C LEU A 28 -4.56 11.69 -10.52
N VAL A 29 -5.76 11.70 -9.93
CA VAL A 29 -5.95 12.13 -8.52
C VAL A 29 -5.20 11.19 -7.57
N GLY A 30 -5.26 9.88 -7.81
CA GLY A 30 -4.47 8.90 -7.06
C GLY A 30 -2.96 9.16 -7.15
N ASP A 31 -2.45 9.40 -8.35
CA ASP A 31 -1.03 9.68 -8.58
C ASP A 31 -0.59 10.99 -7.91
N TYR A 32 -1.44 12.01 -7.94
CA TYR A 32 -1.21 13.27 -7.24
C TYR A 32 -1.16 13.11 -5.73
N LEU A 33 -2.10 12.35 -5.13
CA LEU A 33 -2.09 12.04 -3.70
C LEU A 33 -0.85 11.25 -3.31
N PHE A 34 -0.42 10.30 -4.14
CA PHE A 34 0.80 9.51 -3.93
C PHE A 34 2.06 10.39 -3.95
N ALA A 35 2.18 11.29 -4.92
CA ALA A 35 3.29 12.24 -5.01
C ALA A 35 3.30 13.19 -3.80
N THR A 36 2.14 13.71 -3.41
CA THR A 36 1.99 14.59 -2.24
C THR A 36 2.41 13.88 -0.96
N ALA A 37 1.96 12.65 -0.73
CA ALA A 37 2.36 11.85 0.43
C ALA A 37 3.88 11.59 0.46
N SER A 38 4.48 11.34 -0.71
CA SER A 38 5.93 11.12 -0.83
C SER A 38 6.74 12.37 -0.47
N VAL A 39 6.26 13.56 -0.85
CA VAL A 39 6.85 14.84 -0.42
C VAL A 39 6.75 14.99 1.11
N LEU A 40 5.57 14.78 1.69
CA LEU A 40 5.37 14.87 3.15
C LEU A 40 6.27 13.90 3.92
N VAL A 41 6.45 12.68 3.43
CA VAL A 41 7.35 11.69 4.04
C VAL A 41 8.80 12.13 3.94
N ALA A 42 9.23 12.72 2.82
CA ALA A 42 10.58 13.24 2.65
C ALA A 42 10.86 14.45 3.58
N GLU A 43 9.87 15.33 3.77
CA GLU A 43 9.94 16.50 4.66
C GLU A 43 10.15 16.13 6.13
N LEU A 44 9.85 14.89 6.54
CA LEU A 44 10.18 14.39 7.89
C LEU A 44 11.69 14.35 8.15
N GLY A 45 12.53 14.44 7.12
CA GLY A 45 13.99 14.48 7.26
C GLY A 45 14.61 13.17 7.77
N SER A 46 13.85 12.06 7.75
CA SER A 46 14.27 10.76 8.26
C SER A 46 14.45 9.77 7.11
N LEU A 47 15.70 9.58 6.66
CA LEU A 47 16.03 8.61 5.61
C LEU A 47 15.53 7.18 5.93
N PRO A 48 15.62 6.66 7.17
CA PRO A 48 15.06 5.35 7.49
C PRO A 48 13.56 5.26 7.24
N VAL A 49 12.80 6.33 7.56
CA VAL A 49 11.34 6.37 7.31
C VAL A 49 11.05 6.44 5.81
N VAL A 50 11.79 7.26 5.05
CA VAL A 50 11.65 7.32 3.59
C VAL A 50 11.87 5.94 2.96
N VAL A 51 12.93 5.23 3.37
CA VAL A 51 13.21 3.87 2.90
C VAL A 51 12.09 2.91 3.28
N LEU A 52 11.60 2.99 4.53
CA LEU A 52 10.54 2.12 5.02
C LEU A 52 9.24 2.27 4.24
N ILE A 53 8.77 3.51 4.03
CA ILE A 53 7.56 3.78 3.26
C ILE A 53 7.76 3.41 1.78
N SER A 54 8.93 3.67 1.20
CA SER A 54 9.23 3.27 -0.19
C SER A 54 9.14 1.76 -0.40
N LYS A 55 9.53 0.96 0.62
CA LYS A 55 9.35 -0.51 0.58
C LYS A 55 7.88 -0.91 0.55
N VAL A 56 7.01 -0.24 1.32
CA VAL A 56 5.56 -0.50 1.30
C VAL A 56 4.98 -0.27 -0.10
N VAL A 57 5.40 0.80 -0.77
CA VAL A 57 4.96 1.08 -2.15
C VAL A 57 5.36 -0.05 -3.09
N ALA A 58 6.61 -0.53 -2.97
CA ALA A 58 7.06 -1.68 -3.75
C ALA A 58 6.27 -2.95 -3.42
N ASP A 59 5.92 -3.15 -2.15
CA ASP A 59 5.11 -4.28 -1.69
C ASP A 59 3.70 -4.23 -2.28
N PHE A 60 3.04 -3.07 -2.33
CA PHE A 60 1.74 -2.93 -3.01
C PHE A 60 1.82 -3.37 -4.48
N GLY A 61 2.85 -2.92 -5.21
CA GLY A 61 3.07 -3.34 -6.59
C GLY A 61 3.28 -4.84 -6.71
N ARG A 62 4.07 -5.45 -5.81
CA ARG A 62 4.27 -6.91 -5.77
C ARG A 62 2.98 -7.67 -5.50
N GLY A 63 2.19 -7.22 -4.52
CA GLY A 63 0.91 -7.82 -4.17
C GLY A 63 -0.08 -7.80 -5.32
N GLU A 64 -0.09 -6.72 -6.11
CA GLU A 64 -0.97 -6.59 -7.27
C GLU A 64 -0.50 -7.42 -8.48
N LEU A 65 0.80 -7.46 -8.73
CA LEU A 65 1.38 -8.32 -9.77
C LEU A 65 1.14 -9.80 -9.46
N ALA A 66 1.33 -10.21 -8.20
CA ALA A 66 1.05 -11.57 -7.74
C ALA A 66 -0.44 -11.92 -7.89
N GLN A 67 -1.35 -10.99 -7.56
CA GLN A 67 -2.78 -11.18 -7.79
C GLN A 67 -3.12 -11.36 -9.27
N SER A 68 -2.52 -10.54 -10.13
CA SER A 68 -2.76 -10.59 -11.58
C SER A 68 -2.28 -11.90 -12.22
N ALA A 69 -1.16 -12.45 -11.73
CA ALA A 69 -0.60 -13.72 -12.21
C ALA A 69 -1.46 -14.94 -11.84
N VAL A 70 -2.18 -14.91 -10.72
CA VAL A 70 -2.97 -16.04 -10.21
C VAL A 70 -4.38 -16.12 -10.84
N ARG A 71 -4.87 -15.02 -11.43
CA ARG A 71 -6.29 -14.82 -11.77
C ARG A 71 -6.85 -15.76 -12.85
N PHE A 72 -6.05 -16.59 -13.52
CA PHE A 72 -6.54 -17.45 -14.62
C PHE A 72 -6.01 -18.90 -14.67
N GLU A 73 -5.02 -19.33 -13.87
CA GLU A 73 -4.38 -20.64 -14.10
C GLU A 73 -4.00 -21.48 -12.86
N ALA A 74 -4.02 -20.95 -11.63
CA ALA A 74 -3.49 -21.70 -10.48
C ALA A 74 -4.60 -22.40 -9.67
N VAL A 75 -4.70 -23.72 -9.83
CA VAL A 75 -5.44 -24.62 -8.91
C VAL A 75 -4.65 -24.84 -7.59
N ASP A 76 -3.38 -24.42 -7.56
CA ASP A 76 -2.43 -24.66 -6.47
C ASP A 76 -2.02 -23.34 -5.78
N TYR A 77 -2.99 -22.65 -5.18
CA TYR A 77 -2.76 -21.44 -4.38
C TYR A 77 -2.57 -21.83 -2.91
N SER A 78 -1.34 -21.72 -2.42
CA SER A 78 -0.99 -22.16 -1.06
C SER A 78 -1.44 -21.15 0.01
N LEU A 79 -1.48 -21.61 1.27
CA LEU A 79 -1.70 -20.70 2.41
C LEU A 79 -0.57 -19.67 2.49
N GLU A 80 0.66 -20.08 2.17
CA GLU A 80 1.83 -19.22 2.13
C GLU A 80 1.67 -18.08 1.10
N ASP A 81 1.15 -18.38 -0.10
CA ASP A 81 0.86 -17.37 -1.12
C ASP A 81 -0.23 -16.39 -0.68
N TYR A 82 -1.27 -16.91 -0.01
CA TYR A 82 -2.32 -16.09 0.59
C TYR A 82 -1.78 -15.14 1.66
N LEU A 83 -0.94 -15.65 2.56
CA LEU A 83 -0.34 -14.87 3.64
C LEU A 83 0.62 -13.81 3.07
N ALA A 84 1.45 -14.17 2.09
CA ALA A 84 2.35 -13.23 1.43
C ALA A 84 1.57 -12.11 0.73
N LYS A 85 0.52 -12.45 -0.02
CA LYS A 85 -0.36 -11.46 -0.66
C LYS A 85 -1.01 -10.53 0.36
N SER A 86 -1.57 -11.09 1.43
CA SER A 86 -2.24 -10.34 2.50
C SER A 86 -1.27 -9.40 3.22
N PHE A 87 -0.03 -9.85 3.41
CA PHE A 87 1.04 -9.03 3.96
C PHE A 87 1.32 -7.84 3.03
N TYR A 88 1.59 -8.10 1.75
CA TYR A 88 1.95 -7.06 0.80
C TYR A 88 0.84 -6.03 0.59
N LYS A 89 -0.43 -6.45 0.48
CA LYS A 89 -1.57 -5.55 0.25
C LYS A 89 -1.97 -4.73 1.47
N THR A 90 -1.76 -5.25 2.69
CA THR A 90 -2.36 -4.65 3.90
C THR A 90 -1.38 -4.53 5.07
N ALA A 91 -0.79 -5.64 5.51
CA ALA A 91 -0.02 -5.65 6.74
C ALA A 91 1.30 -4.85 6.63
N SER A 92 1.90 -4.79 5.45
CA SER A 92 3.12 -4.05 5.14
C SER A 92 3.00 -2.57 5.53
N LEU A 93 1.89 -1.92 5.16
CA LEU A 93 1.63 -0.52 5.48
C LEU A 93 1.45 -0.31 6.99
N LEU A 94 0.69 -1.18 7.66
CA LEU A 94 0.47 -1.08 9.10
C LEU A 94 1.78 -1.26 9.88
N ALA A 95 2.56 -2.28 9.53
CA ALA A 95 3.85 -2.56 10.15
C ALA A 95 4.82 -1.39 9.93
N ALA A 96 4.89 -0.86 8.71
CA ALA A 96 5.71 0.28 8.37
C ALA A 96 5.27 1.57 9.08
N ALA A 97 3.98 1.82 9.24
CA ALA A 97 3.48 3.00 9.95
C ALA A 97 3.88 2.97 11.44
N CYS A 98 3.70 1.82 12.10
CA CYS A 98 4.13 1.64 13.50
C CYS A 98 5.65 1.79 13.65
N HIS A 99 6.42 1.17 12.76
CA HIS A 99 7.87 1.23 12.80
C HIS A 99 8.38 2.65 12.47
N ALA A 100 7.78 3.35 11.52
CA ALA A 100 8.11 4.75 11.22
C ALA A 100 7.88 5.65 12.45
N ALA A 101 6.77 5.49 13.15
CA ALA A 101 6.47 6.22 14.37
C ALA A 101 7.51 5.94 15.47
N ALA A 102 7.92 4.67 15.65
CA ALA A 102 8.97 4.31 16.59
C ALA A 102 10.32 4.96 16.23
N VAL A 103 10.73 4.91 14.96
CA VAL A 103 11.95 5.57 14.48
C VAL A 103 11.93 7.07 14.76
N LEU A 104 10.82 7.75 14.45
CA LEU A 104 10.67 9.19 14.66
C LEU A 104 10.65 9.59 16.14
N SER A 105 10.19 8.69 17.02
CA SER A 105 10.18 8.93 18.47
C SER A 105 11.56 8.80 19.13
N GLY A 106 12.57 8.28 18.43
CA GLY A 106 13.92 8.11 18.96
C GLY A 106 14.06 7.01 20.02
N VAL A 107 13.07 6.11 20.14
CA VAL A 107 13.19 4.94 21.03
C VAL A 107 14.32 4.02 20.57
N GLY A 108 14.90 3.25 21.51
CA GLY A 108 15.99 2.33 21.20
C GLY A 108 15.59 1.26 20.16
N ALA A 109 16.57 0.73 19.43
CA ALA A 109 16.35 -0.20 18.31
C ALA A 109 15.47 -1.42 18.68
N SER A 110 15.62 -1.96 19.89
CA SER A 110 14.80 -3.08 20.39
C SER A 110 13.31 -2.76 20.52
N SER A 111 12.95 -1.48 20.60
CA SER A 111 11.57 -0.99 20.65
C SER A 111 11.05 -0.52 19.28
N GLN A 112 11.92 -0.47 18.26
CA GLN A 112 11.55 -0.14 16.88
C GLN A 112 11.13 -1.38 16.09
N GLU A 113 11.62 -2.57 16.47
CA GLU A 113 11.19 -3.84 15.90
C GLU A 113 9.78 -4.21 16.39
N ALA A 114 8.83 -4.25 15.47
CA ALA A 114 7.55 -4.92 15.70
C ALA A 114 7.84 -6.44 15.75
N LYS A 115 7.56 -7.06 16.90
CA LYS A 115 7.60 -8.52 17.06
C LYS A 115 6.54 -9.21 16.23
#